data_AF-A0A7Y0Z7F6-F1
#
_entry.id   AF-A0A7Y0Z7F6-F1
#
_cell.length_a   1.000
_cell.length_b   1.000
_cell.length_c   1.000
_cell.angle_alpha   90.00
_cell.angle_beta   90.00
_cell.angle_gamma   90.00
#
_symmetry.space_group_name_H-M   'P 1'
#
loop_
_entity.id
_entity.type
_entity.pdbx_description
1 polymer ?
#
loop_
_entity_poly.entity_id
_entity_poly.type
_entity_poly.pdbx_seq_one_letter_code
_entity_poly.pdbx_strand_id
1 'polypeptide(L)'
;MNPLAKLRYALLVPLAFAALVSTPTFAQTEVIIRQAPPAERVEVIPAERPGFVWDRGHWQWERGAYAWVPGHWQEVVRNARWEPGHWESRGPNWYWRKGHWIR
;
A
#
# COMPACT_ATOMS: atom_id res chain seq x y z
N MET A 1 -48.83 26.30 -30.39
CA MET A 1 -48.28 26.73 -29.09
C MET A 1 -47.27 25.67 -28.59
N ASN A 2 -46.00 25.95 -28.91
CA ASN A 2 -44.72 25.56 -28.30
C ASN A 2 -44.46 24.08 -27.90
N PRO A 3 -43.92 23.23 -28.81
CA PRO A 3 -43.38 21.92 -28.44
C PRO A 3 -42.03 22.00 -27.65
N LEU A 4 -41.55 23.22 -27.37
CA LEU A 4 -40.24 23.53 -26.77
C LEU A 4 -40.13 23.26 -25.25
N ALA A 5 -41.17 22.73 -24.60
CA ALA A 5 -41.15 22.47 -23.15
C ALA A 5 -40.58 21.08 -22.78
N LYS A 6 -40.56 20.11 -23.70
CA LYS A 6 -40.08 18.74 -23.40
C LYS A 6 -38.58 18.53 -23.64
N LEU A 7 -37.90 19.49 -24.25
CA LEU A 7 -36.49 19.38 -24.66
C LEU A 7 -35.52 20.18 -23.77
N ARG A 8 -35.92 20.52 -22.53
CA ARG A 8 -35.05 21.24 -21.58
C ARG A 8 -34.47 20.36 -20.48
N TYR A 9 -35.01 19.15 -20.29
CA TYR A 9 -34.54 18.20 -19.27
C TYR A 9 -33.74 17.03 -19.85
N ALA A 10 -33.42 17.04 -21.14
CA ALA A 10 -32.71 15.95 -21.80
C ALA A 10 -31.18 16.09 -21.81
N LEU A 11 -30.62 17.17 -21.25
CA LEU A 11 -29.16 17.43 -21.29
C LEU A 11 -28.53 17.75 -19.92
N LEU A 12 -29.26 17.61 -18.81
CA LEU A 12 -28.74 17.86 -17.46
C LEU A 12 -28.50 16.59 -16.62
N VAL A 13 -28.47 15.42 -17.24
CA VAL A 13 -28.19 14.15 -16.54
C VAL A 13 -26.75 13.63 -16.71
N PRO A 14 -26.00 13.84 -17.82
CA PRO A 14 -24.67 13.23 -17.92
C PRO A 14 -23.57 14.01 -17.17
N LEU A 15 -23.78 15.27 -16.78
CA LEU A 15 -22.72 16.07 -16.15
C LEU A 15 -22.55 15.81 -14.64
N ALA A 16 -23.54 15.21 -13.99
CA ALA A 16 -23.48 14.89 -12.56
C ALA A 16 -22.69 13.58 -12.27
N PHE A 17 -22.47 12.73 -13.28
CA PHE A 17 -21.84 11.42 -13.07
C PHE A 17 -20.31 11.42 -13.19
N ALA A 18 -19.72 12.45 -13.82
CA ALA A 18 -18.27 12.54 -13.99
C ALA A 18 -17.51 13.01 -12.73
N ALA A 19 -18.20 13.61 -11.75
CA ALA A 19 -17.57 14.16 -10.55
C ALA A 19 -17.34 13.13 -9.42
N LEU A 20 -17.88 11.91 -9.52
CA LEU A 20 -17.79 10.90 -8.45
C LEU A 20 -16.62 9.92 -8.57
N VAL A 21 -15.75 10.08 -9.57
CA VAL A 21 -14.59 9.18 -9.76
C VAL A 21 -13.26 9.88 -9.47
N SER A 22 -13.25 10.85 -8.57
CA SER A 22 -12.00 11.27 -7.92
C SER A 22 -11.60 10.21 -6.91
N THR A 23 -10.94 9.15 -7.38
CA THR A 23 -10.19 8.29 -6.47
C THR A 23 -9.07 9.13 -5.87
N PRO A 24 -8.97 9.27 -4.53
CA PRO A 24 -7.79 9.88 -3.96
C PRO A 24 -6.60 9.00 -4.33
N THR A 25 -5.71 9.51 -5.17
CA THR A 25 -4.39 8.91 -5.34
C THR A 25 -3.67 9.12 -4.01
N PHE A 26 -3.54 8.07 -3.21
CA PHE A 26 -2.66 8.11 -2.05
C PHE A 26 -1.24 8.20 -2.62
N ALA A 27 -0.72 9.42 -2.71
CA ALA A 27 0.69 9.63 -2.93
C ALA A 27 1.41 8.79 -1.87
N GLN A 28 2.14 7.76 -2.30
CA GLN A 28 3.00 7.01 -1.40
C GLN A 28 3.99 8.02 -0.86
N THR A 29 3.77 8.51 0.36
CA THR A 29 4.70 9.38 1.05
C THR A 29 5.95 8.54 1.25
N GLU A 30 6.91 8.71 0.33
CA GLU A 30 8.23 8.17 0.46
C GLU A 30 8.86 8.87 1.67
N VAL A 31 8.71 8.27 2.85
CA VAL A 31 9.18 8.85 4.10
C VAL A 31 10.69 8.83 4.06
N ILE A 32 11.30 9.99 3.82
CA ILE A 32 12.74 10.18 3.85
C ILE A 32 13.18 10.23 5.32
N ILE A 33 13.67 9.11 5.86
CA ILE A 33 14.13 9.04 7.25
C ILE A 33 15.64 9.26 7.31
N ARG A 34 16.07 10.30 8.01
CA ARG A 34 17.49 10.60 8.28
C ARG A 34 18.07 9.82 9.46
N GLN A 35 17.19 9.26 10.30
CA GLN A 35 17.54 8.38 11.41
C GLN A 35 17.62 6.94 10.89
N ALA A 36 18.67 6.20 11.24
CA ALA A 36 18.74 4.79 10.89
C ALA A 36 17.62 4.01 11.60
N PRO A 37 16.97 3.04 10.93
CA PRO A 37 16.04 2.15 11.62
C PRO A 37 16.76 1.45 12.78
N PRO A 38 16.08 1.22 13.91
CA PRO A 38 16.63 0.40 14.98
C PRO A 38 17.01 -0.96 14.41
N ALA A 39 17.93 -1.66 15.07
CA ALA A 39 18.27 -3.02 14.70
C ALA A 39 16.99 -3.84 14.48
N GLU A 40 16.99 -4.64 13.41
CA GLU A 40 15.88 -5.54 13.13
C GLU A 40 15.59 -6.37 14.37
N ARG A 41 14.34 -6.35 14.84
CA ARG A 41 13.96 -7.22 15.95
C ARG A 41 13.95 -8.63 15.41
N VAL A 42 14.66 -9.53 16.10
CA VAL A 42 14.56 -10.96 15.82
C VAL A 42 13.16 -11.39 16.23
N GLU A 43 12.35 -11.74 15.23
CA GLU A 43 11.04 -12.35 15.43
C GLU A 43 11.17 -13.87 15.37
N VAL A 44 10.52 -14.57 16.30
CA VAL A 44 10.38 -16.02 16.21
C VAL A 44 9.46 -16.31 15.04
N ILE A 45 10.04 -16.83 13.95
CA ILE A 45 9.28 -17.26 12.78
C ILE A 45 8.43 -18.45 13.23
N PRO A 46 7.08 -18.38 13.10
CA PRO A 46 6.23 -19.50 13.48
C PRO A 46 6.48 -20.71 12.58
N ALA A 47 6.01 -21.89 13.00
CA ALA A 47 6.09 -23.11 12.19
C ALA A 47 5.49 -22.87 10.80
N GLU A 48 6.16 -23.41 9.78
CA GLU A 48 5.72 -23.28 8.40
C GLU A 48 4.28 -23.76 8.22
N ARG A 49 3.50 -22.99 7.46
CA ARG A 49 2.09 -23.27 7.19
C ARG A 49 1.92 -23.56 5.70
N PRO A 50 1.50 -24.77 5.30
CA PRO A 50 1.28 -25.10 3.89
C PRO A 50 0.33 -24.11 3.20
N GLY A 51 0.75 -23.58 2.05
CA GLY A 51 -0.01 -22.59 1.29
C GLY A 51 0.13 -21.14 1.78
N PHE A 52 0.97 -20.87 2.78
CA PHE A 52 1.25 -19.54 3.28
C PHE A 52 2.75 -19.26 3.33
N VAL A 53 3.12 -17.99 3.22
CA VAL A 53 4.47 -17.49 3.47
C VAL A 53 4.44 -16.52 4.64
N TRP A 54 5.47 -16.57 5.48
CA TRP A 54 5.60 -15.62 6.59
C TRP A 54 6.18 -14.31 6.09
N ASP A 55 5.39 -13.23 6.14
CA ASP A 55 5.90 -11.88 6.02
C ASP A 55 6.40 -11.42 7.38
N ARG A 56 7.71 -11.19 7.49
CA ARG A 56 8.37 -10.90 8.76
C ARG A 56 7.93 -9.53 9.28
N GLY A 57 7.86 -9.41 10.59
CA GLY A 57 7.65 -8.13 11.24
C GLY A 57 8.75 -7.14 10.88
N HIS A 58 8.41 -5.86 10.85
CA HIS A 58 9.32 -4.80 10.48
C HIS A 58 9.03 -3.51 11.24
N TRP A 59 10.06 -2.67 11.33
CA TRP A 59 9.86 -1.29 11.75
C TRP A 59 9.16 -0.53 10.64
N GLN A 60 8.06 0.13 10.97
CA GLN A 60 7.39 1.10 10.11
C GLN A 60 7.55 2.49 10.74
N TRP A 61 7.79 3.51 9.91
CA TRP A 61 7.77 4.88 10.38
C TRP A 61 6.34 5.41 10.37
N GLU A 62 5.80 5.66 11.57
CA GLU A 62 4.45 6.18 11.76
C GLU A 62 4.49 7.31 12.80
N ARG A 63 3.77 8.42 12.54
CA ARG A 63 3.59 9.54 13.48
C ARG A 63 4.90 10.10 14.06
N GLY A 64 5.99 10.05 13.30
CA GLY A 64 7.29 10.61 13.70
C GLY A 64 8.15 9.68 14.57
N ALA A 65 7.79 8.40 14.70
CA ALA A 65 8.58 7.40 15.41
C ALA A 65 8.56 6.05 14.68
N TYR A 66 9.49 5.17 15.05
CA TYR A 66 9.45 3.77 14.63
C TYR A 66 8.42 2.99 15.45
N ALA A 67 7.42 2.44 14.77
CA ALA A 67 6.46 1.50 15.31
C ALA A 67 6.75 0.09 14.79
N TRP A 68 6.72 -0.91 15.67
CA TRP A 68 6.90 -2.29 15.25
C TRP A 68 5.60 -2.84 14.68
N VAL A 69 5.66 -3.32 13.44
CA VAL A 69 4.58 -4.08 12.80
C VAL A 69 4.91 -5.55 12.96
N PRO A 70 4.07 -6.36 13.66
CA PRO A 70 4.31 -7.79 13.78
C PRO A 70 4.19 -8.49 12.43
N GLY A 71 4.91 -9.59 12.27
CA GLY A 71 4.81 -10.42 11.08
C GLY A 71 3.43 -11.05 10.95
N HIS A 72 3.09 -11.46 9.73
CA HIS A 72 1.81 -12.07 9.44
C HIS A 72 1.93 -13.07 8.29
N TRP A 73 0.94 -13.97 8.22
CA TRP A 73 0.84 -14.92 7.13
C TRP A 73 0.26 -14.28 5.87
N GLN A 74 0.92 -14.51 4.74
CA GLN A 74 0.47 -14.16 3.40
C GLN A 74 0.12 -15.45 2.63
N GLU A 75 -0.98 -15.44 1.87
CA GLU A 75 -1.36 -16.58 1.03
C GLU A 75 -0.39 -16.73 -0.14
N VAL A 76 0.05 -17.96 -0.43
CA VAL A 76 0.98 -18.22 -1.53
C VAL A 76 0.30 -17.99 -2.87
N VAL A 77 0.88 -17.11 -3.68
CA VAL A 77 0.48 -16.88 -5.06
C VAL A 77 1.17 -17.90 -5.98
N ARG A 78 0.39 -18.59 -6.82
CA ARG A 78 0.93 -19.55 -7.80
C ARG A 78 1.87 -18.86 -8.79
N ASN A 79 2.99 -19.52 -9.09
CA ASN A 79 4.02 -19.04 -10.01
C ASN A 79 4.58 -17.66 -9.63
N ALA A 80 4.62 -17.34 -8.33
CA ALA A 80 5.26 -16.14 -7.83
C ALA A 80 6.11 -16.47 -6.59
N ARG A 81 7.17 -15.70 -6.39
CA ARG A 81 8.04 -15.76 -5.21
C ARG A 81 7.75 -14.56 -4.32
N TRP A 82 7.56 -14.80 -3.02
CA TRP A 82 7.49 -13.72 -2.05
C TRP A 82 8.88 -13.14 -1.84
N GLU A 83 8.99 -11.83 -2.04
CA GLU A 83 10.14 -11.05 -1.58
C GLU A 83 9.72 -10.27 -0.32
N PRO A 84 10.30 -10.59 0.84
CA PRO A 84 10.03 -9.85 2.08
C PRO A 84 10.39 -8.37 1.93
N GLY A 85 9.62 -7.52 2.62
CA GLY A 85 9.96 -6.11 2.73
C GLY A 85 11.29 -5.92 3.44
N HIS A 86 12.04 -4.89 3.06
CA HIS A 86 13.32 -4.57 3.67
C HIS A 86 13.59 -3.07 3.64
N TRP A 87 14.41 -2.62 4.59
CA TRP A 87 14.93 -1.26 4.58
C TRP A 87 16.08 -1.16 3.58
N GLU A 88 15.93 -0.29 2.60
CA GLU A 88 16.94 0.03 1.61
C GLU A 88 17.64 1.34 2.00
N SER A 89 18.97 1.32 2.08
CA SER A 89 19.78 2.52 2.29
C SER A 89 20.00 3.22 0.96
N ARG A 90 19.61 4.49 0.85
CA ARG A 90 19.88 5.32 -0.34
C ARG A 90 20.52 6.63 0.11
N GLY A 91 21.85 6.62 0.12
CA GLY A 91 22.68 7.73 0.60
C GLY A 91 22.50 7.95 2.10
N PRO A 92 22.19 9.17 2.57
CA PRO A 92 21.98 9.45 3.99
C PRO A 92 20.59 9.04 4.50
N ASN A 93 19.74 8.51 3.63
CA ASN A 93 18.33 8.26 3.91
C ASN A 93 18.02 6.77 3.83
N TRP A 94 17.02 6.35 4.61
CA TRP A 94 16.50 4.98 4.62
C TRP A 94 15.07 4.96 4.09
N TYR A 95 14.77 3.95 3.29
CA TYR A 95 13.47 3.78 2.64
C TYR A 95 12.95 2.37 2.86
N TRP A 96 11.68 2.24 3.24
CA TRP A 96 11.05 0.94 3.39
C TRP A 96 10.56 0.44 2.03
N ARG A 97 11.16 -0.63 1.52
CA ARG A 97 10.58 -1.40 0.42
C ARG A 97 9.58 -2.38 1.00
N LYS A 98 8.31 -2.23 0.62
CA LYS A 98 7.25 -3.17 1.01
C LYS A 98 7.50 -4.54 0.37
N GLY A 99 7.18 -5.59 1.12
CA GLY A 99 7.19 -6.95 0.59
C GLY A 99 6.20 -7.10 -0.55
N HIS A 100 6.58 -7.87 -1.57
CA HIS A 100 5.78 -8.04 -2.77
C HIS A 100 6.03 -9.39 -3.44
N TRP A 101 5.11 -9.76 -4.33
CA TRP A 101 5.22 -10.96 -5.15
C TRP A 101 5.97 -10.65 -6.44
N ILE A 102 7.01 -11.43 -6.72
CA ILE A 102 7.80 -11.38 -7.96
C ILE A 102 7.40 -12.57 -8.84
N ARG A 103 7.24 -12.35 -10.15
CA ARG A 103 6.99 -13.37 -11.16
C ARG A 103 8.16 -13.52 -12.11
#